data_AF-A0AAV9PVL7-F1
#
_entry.id   AF-A0AAV9PVL7-F1
#
_cell.length_a   1.000
_cell.length_b   1.000
_cell.length_c   1.000
_cell.angle_alpha   90.00
_cell.angle_beta   90.00
_cell.angle_gamma   90.00
#
_symmetry.space_group_name_H-M   'P 1'
#
loop_
_entity.id
_entity.type
_entity.pdbx_description
1 polymer ?
#
loop_
_entity_poly.entity_id
_entity_poly.type
_entity_poly.pdbx_seq_one_letter_code
_entity_poly.pdbx_strand_id
1 'polypeptide(L)'
;MIYDVAIVGAGPCGLAAAARLRESTPAALFTDDEHARYWRRFNRKESVEKERKSGKQKSRGAASSEREPPGRSMIVLDAHSDQWMSAWKEKFQHFEISQLRSPLFFHPDPRDRDGLLAFSHFHDRTGELQEIHNVVGKEVSKHRTKKKRDKKVARHLRIDDRDRVDYFTPSSQLFDDFCDDVVCRYRLRNLIVQARVQYIEYGHVGSKIDPQLFALTTDEGMMFSKTVVLAIGPGSKPSIPRNCQLRLEGEQGSVCHCFDTTGASCLPDHVLRKIGEGQSTGVVVVGGGLTSAQIADLALRGGVKKVWLLLRGRYKVKHFDVDLEWVSKVRNQQMSVFWSADSDEERFDMLKEARNGGSITPLYDKILKRHVASGRLELLTDTHIEEGMWCGASKTWSIILSSSSEQEISLPRVDHVIYATGSAPNIHDVACMQRINENHPIDAIGGLPKITEDLMWHEDIPLFLTGGLAGLRLGPGAGNLAGARQGAERIAWKIDELLGTSQGGPLNAEQVNKDLPRPSATSTPQTRAALLKDRNEFTGSFANQFEALSMQDDEVV
;
A
#
# COMPACT_ATOMS: atom_id res chain seq x y z
N MET A 1 -0.40 -32.11 4.13
CA MET A 1 -1.37 -31.23 4.82
C MET A 1 -1.96 -30.30 3.78
N ILE A 2 -3.27 -30.03 3.83
CA ILE A 2 -3.94 -29.07 2.93
C ILE A 2 -4.34 -27.87 3.79
N TYR A 3 -3.88 -26.68 3.40
CA TYR A 3 -4.24 -25.43 4.07
C TYR A 3 -5.53 -24.85 3.51
N ASP A 4 -6.24 -24.07 4.30
CA ASP A 4 -7.38 -23.29 3.81
C ASP A 4 -6.89 -22.07 3.02
N VAL A 5 -5.82 -21.43 3.49
CA VAL A 5 -5.23 -20.24 2.89
C VAL A 5 -3.70 -20.35 2.83
N ALA A 6 -3.13 -20.12 1.65
CA ALA A 6 -1.69 -19.90 1.48
C ALA A 6 -1.46 -18.44 1.05
N ILE A 7 -0.62 -17.70 1.77
CA ILE A 7 -0.25 -16.33 1.41
C ILE A 7 1.19 -16.36 0.89
N VAL A 8 1.42 -15.80 -0.29
CA VAL A 8 2.76 -15.69 -0.89
C VAL A 8 3.26 -14.26 -0.72
N GLY A 9 4.24 -14.07 0.16
CA GLY A 9 4.84 -12.80 0.55
C GLY A 9 4.47 -12.37 1.98
N ALA A 10 5.49 -12.12 2.80
CA ALA A 10 5.38 -11.69 4.21
C ALA A 10 5.60 -10.17 4.40
N GLY A 11 5.36 -9.37 3.36
CA GLY A 11 5.40 -7.91 3.43
C GLY A 11 4.12 -7.29 4.01
N PRO A 12 3.95 -5.96 3.93
CA PRO A 12 2.82 -5.26 4.55
C PRO A 12 1.44 -5.73 4.07
N CYS A 13 1.31 -6.05 2.77
CA CYS A 13 0.05 -6.56 2.22
C CYS A 13 -0.26 -7.99 2.69
N GLY A 14 0.76 -8.83 2.84
CA GLY A 14 0.62 -10.18 3.38
C GLY A 14 0.24 -10.15 4.87
N LEU A 15 0.88 -9.26 5.64
CA LEU A 15 0.57 -9.05 7.06
C LEU A 15 -0.86 -8.55 7.23
N ALA A 16 -1.29 -7.58 6.43
CA ALA A 16 -2.66 -7.08 6.45
C ALA A 16 -3.68 -8.20 6.15
N ALA A 17 -3.44 -9.02 5.13
CA ALA A 17 -4.31 -10.15 4.78
C ALA A 17 -4.37 -11.20 5.90
N ALA A 18 -3.22 -11.60 6.44
CA ALA A 18 -3.14 -12.57 7.53
C ALA A 18 -3.82 -12.08 8.81
N ALA A 19 -3.56 -10.83 9.21
CA ALA A 19 -4.20 -10.19 10.35
C ALA A 19 -5.72 -10.10 10.16
N ARG A 20 -6.16 -9.65 8.98
CA ARG A 20 -7.60 -9.53 8.67
C ARG A 20 -8.31 -10.89 8.68
N LEU A 21 -7.68 -11.96 8.22
CA LEU A 21 -8.22 -13.33 8.28
C LEU A 21 -8.37 -13.88 9.70
N ARG A 22 -7.65 -13.31 10.68
CA ARG A 22 -7.76 -13.60 12.12
C ARG A 22 -8.68 -12.64 12.86
N GLU A 23 -8.95 -11.45 12.31
CA GLU A 23 -9.84 -10.45 12.89
C GLU A 23 -11.31 -10.76 12.57
N SER A 24 -12.08 -11.10 13.60
CA SER A 24 -13.52 -11.35 13.49
C SER A 24 -14.30 -10.04 13.35
N THR A 25 -13.86 -8.95 13.96
CA THR A 25 -14.57 -7.67 14.06
C THR A 25 -13.68 -6.53 13.55
N PRO A 26 -13.39 -6.49 12.24
CA PRO A 26 -12.55 -5.44 11.68
C PRO A 26 -13.22 -4.08 11.84
N ALA A 27 -12.43 -3.00 11.92
CA ALA A 27 -12.94 -1.66 11.75
C ALA A 27 -13.51 -1.57 10.33
N ALA A 28 -14.84 -1.65 10.22
CA ALA A 28 -15.55 -1.26 9.02
C ALA A 28 -15.21 0.21 8.78
N LEU A 29 -14.45 0.48 7.71
CA LEU A 29 -14.54 1.78 7.09
C LEU A 29 -15.99 1.82 6.58
N PHE A 30 -16.87 2.61 7.20
CA PHE A 30 -18.28 2.59 6.82
C PHE A 30 -18.47 3.37 5.52
N THR A 31 -18.12 2.79 4.36
CA THR A 31 -18.78 3.16 3.10
C THR A 31 -20.13 2.44 3.02
N ASP A 32 -21.12 2.97 2.29
CA ASP A 32 -22.45 2.36 2.20
C ASP A 32 -22.43 0.94 1.59
N ASP A 33 -21.44 0.63 0.75
CA ASP A 33 -21.22 -0.73 0.22
C ASP A 33 -20.60 -1.66 1.26
N GLU A 34 -19.62 -1.19 2.03
CA GLU A 34 -19.06 -1.93 3.17
C GLU A 34 -20.12 -2.09 4.28
N HIS A 35 -21.01 -1.12 4.44
CA HIS A 35 -22.19 -1.16 5.30
C HIS A 35 -23.16 -2.24 4.81
N ALA A 36 -23.55 -2.26 3.52
CA ALA A 36 -24.41 -3.29 2.95
C ALA A 36 -23.79 -4.70 3.02
N ARG A 37 -22.46 -4.82 2.87
CA ARG A 37 -21.70 -6.08 3.08
C ARG A 37 -21.64 -6.47 4.57
N TYR A 38 -21.46 -5.52 5.48
CA TYR A 38 -21.45 -5.70 6.93
C TYR A 38 -22.83 -6.07 7.52
N TRP A 39 -23.91 -5.43 7.05
CA TRP A 39 -25.28 -5.76 7.49
C TRP A 39 -25.78 -7.10 6.99
N ARG A 40 -25.29 -7.58 5.84
CA ARG A 40 -25.52 -8.97 5.42
C ARG A 40 -24.98 -9.98 6.43
N ARG A 41 -23.90 -9.65 7.15
CA ARG A 41 -23.37 -10.45 8.26
C ARG A 41 -24.18 -10.26 9.56
N PHE A 42 -24.52 -9.02 9.93
CA PHE A 42 -25.23 -8.72 11.19
C PHE A 42 -26.71 -9.14 11.23
N ASN A 43 -27.34 -9.37 10.08
CA ASN A 43 -28.69 -9.95 10.01
C ASN A 43 -28.77 -11.41 10.51
N ARG A 44 -27.66 -12.01 10.96
CA ARG A 44 -27.62 -13.33 11.62
C ARG A 44 -27.29 -13.17 13.10
N LYS A 45 -28.34 -13.16 13.95
CA LYS A 45 -28.47 -13.44 15.41
C LYS A 45 -27.32 -13.19 16.42
N GLU A 46 -26.18 -12.63 16.07
CA GLU A 46 -25.04 -12.37 16.94
C GLU A 46 -24.83 -10.86 17.06
N SER A 47 -25.35 -10.29 18.14
CA SER A 47 -25.10 -8.89 18.50
C SER A 47 -23.78 -8.76 19.27
N VAL A 48 -23.14 -7.58 19.20
CA VAL A 48 -21.96 -7.22 20.02
C VAL A 48 -22.22 -7.43 21.52
N GLU A 49 -23.47 -7.30 21.97
CA GLU A 49 -23.87 -7.63 23.33
C GLU A 49 -23.77 -9.13 23.67
N LYS A 50 -24.04 -10.04 22.73
CA LYS A 50 -23.89 -11.48 22.96
C LYS A 50 -22.43 -11.89 23.06
N GLU A 51 -21.53 -11.30 22.27
CA GLU A 51 -20.09 -11.48 22.40
C GLU A 51 -19.54 -10.91 23.72
N ARG A 52 -19.96 -9.69 24.12
CA ARG A 52 -19.58 -9.11 25.42
C ARG A 52 -20.14 -9.90 26.61
N LYS A 53 -21.34 -10.45 26.50
CA LYS A 53 -21.96 -11.28 27.55
C LYS A 53 -21.30 -12.66 27.65
N SER A 54 -20.88 -13.27 26.53
CA SER A 54 -20.09 -14.52 26.56
C SER A 54 -18.70 -14.30 27.16
N GLY A 55 -18.06 -13.15 26.88
CA GLY A 55 -16.79 -12.76 27.48
C GLY A 55 -16.86 -12.45 28.99
N LYS A 56 -17.97 -11.88 29.46
CA LYS A 56 -18.18 -11.61 30.91
C LYS A 56 -18.63 -12.82 31.72
N GLN A 57 -19.32 -13.80 31.13
CA GLN A 57 -19.68 -15.05 31.84
C GLN A 57 -18.49 -16.01 32.01
N LYS A 58 -17.43 -15.88 31.20
CA LYS A 58 -16.24 -16.72 31.22
C LYS A 58 -15.23 -16.42 32.33
N SER A 59 -15.38 -15.33 33.09
CA SER A 59 -14.44 -14.96 34.16
C SER A 59 -14.68 -15.65 35.51
N ARG A 60 -15.64 -16.58 35.62
CA ARG A 60 -16.04 -17.16 36.91
C ARG A 60 -16.13 -18.68 37.03
N GLY A 61 -15.60 -19.46 36.08
CA GLY A 61 -15.61 -20.92 36.25
C GLY A 61 -14.63 -21.68 35.38
N ALA A 62 -13.66 -22.31 36.06
CA ALA A 62 -12.91 -23.50 35.69
C ALA A 62 -12.09 -23.50 34.39
N ALA A 63 -10.81 -23.84 34.56
CA ALA A 63 -9.89 -24.24 33.51
C ALA A 63 -10.45 -25.41 32.70
N SER A 64 -11.05 -25.11 31.56
CA SER A 64 -11.30 -26.07 30.48
C SER A 64 -10.89 -25.39 29.18
N SER A 65 -9.99 -26.04 28.43
CA SER A 65 -9.46 -25.58 27.15
C SER A 65 -10.54 -24.92 26.29
N GLU A 66 -10.44 -23.60 26.12
CA GLU A 66 -11.29 -22.88 25.19
C GLU A 66 -10.99 -23.39 23.78
N ARG A 67 -11.92 -24.14 23.19
CA ARG A 67 -11.89 -24.36 21.75
C ARG A 67 -12.27 -23.02 21.11
N GLU A 68 -11.26 -22.25 20.72
CA GLU A 68 -11.38 -21.22 19.70
C GLU A 68 -12.15 -21.80 18.50
N PRO A 69 -13.06 -21.05 17.85
CA PRO A 69 -13.64 -21.50 16.59
C PRO A 69 -12.50 -21.95 15.68
N PRO A 70 -12.62 -23.07 14.93
CA PRO A 70 -11.50 -23.64 14.20
C PRO A 70 -10.93 -22.57 13.27
N GLY A 71 -9.81 -21.99 13.68
CA GLY A 71 -9.17 -20.93 12.92
C GLY A 71 -8.73 -21.51 11.59
N ARG A 72 -8.95 -20.75 10.50
CA ARG A 72 -8.49 -21.13 9.16
C ARG A 72 -7.04 -21.58 9.23
N SER A 73 -6.77 -22.77 8.71
CA SER A 73 -5.39 -23.23 8.56
C SER A 73 -4.71 -22.35 7.52
N MET A 74 -3.65 -21.68 7.93
CA MET A 74 -2.98 -20.66 7.14
C MET A 74 -1.49 -20.96 7.09
N ILE A 75 -0.89 -20.79 5.93
CA ILE A 75 0.55 -20.78 5.74
C ILE A 75 0.98 -19.53 4.98
N VAL A 76 2.15 -18.99 5.30
CA VAL A 76 2.75 -17.85 4.62
C VAL A 76 4.08 -18.30 4.03
N LEU A 77 4.31 -18.05 2.76
CA LEU A 77 5.53 -18.43 2.04
C LEU A 77 6.26 -17.17 1.63
N ASP A 78 7.48 -17.00 2.11
CA ASP A 78 8.32 -15.85 1.76
C ASP A 78 9.73 -16.31 1.36
N ALA A 79 10.21 -15.81 0.22
CA ALA A 79 11.49 -16.22 -0.33
C ALA A 79 12.68 -15.61 0.43
N HIS A 80 12.47 -14.54 1.19
CA HIS A 80 13.53 -13.75 1.80
C HIS A 80 13.80 -14.16 3.25
N SER A 81 12.78 -14.45 4.06
CA SER A 81 12.96 -14.85 5.46
C SER A 81 11.76 -15.59 6.05
N ASP A 82 11.93 -16.17 7.25
CA ASP A 82 10.85 -16.69 8.08
C ASP A 82 10.20 -15.64 9.02
N GLN A 83 10.53 -14.35 8.86
CA GLN A 83 10.01 -13.25 9.67
C GLN A 83 9.12 -12.32 8.86
N TRP A 84 8.10 -11.76 9.51
CA TRP A 84 7.27 -10.72 8.92
C TRP A 84 8.11 -9.48 8.62
N MET A 85 7.80 -8.80 7.52
CA MET A 85 8.37 -7.51 7.15
C MET A 85 9.89 -7.50 6.88
N SER A 86 10.61 -8.63 6.90
CA SER A 86 12.08 -8.64 6.80
C SER A 86 12.62 -7.91 5.57
N ALA A 87 12.09 -8.19 4.37
CA ALA A 87 12.52 -7.50 3.15
C ALA A 87 12.19 -5.99 3.16
N TRP A 88 11.18 -5.58 3.93
CA TRP A 88 10.87 -4.18 4.16
C TRP A 88 11.88 -3.55 5.13
N LYS A 89 12.19 -4.24 6.25
CA LYS A 89 13.18 -3.79 7.25
C LYS A 89 14.57 -3.63 6.62
N GLU A 90 15.02 -4.63 5.86
CA GLU A 90 16.31 -4.59 5.15
C GLU A 90 16.38 -3.39 4.19
N LYS A 91 15.34 -3.14 3.39
CA LYS A 91 15.31 -1.98 2.49
C LYS A 91 15.36 -0.67 3.26
N PHE A 92 14.59 -0.54 4.34
CA PHE A 92 14.60 0.67 5.16
C PHE A 92 15.99 0.91 5.79
N GLN A 93 16.67 -0.15 6.22
CA GLN A 93 18.04 -0.09 6.71
C GLN A 93 19.02 0.30 5.59
N HIS A 94 18.95 -0.35 4.42
CA HIS A 94 19.86 -0.11 3.29
C HIS A 94 19.77 1.31 2.75
N PHE A 95 18.57 1.91 2.75
CA PHE A 95 18.36 3.29 2.32
C PHE A 95 18.40 4.31 3.47
N GLU A 96 18.77 3.88 4.68
CA GLU A 96 18.79 4.70 5.91
C GLU A 96 17.50 5.53 6.09
N ILE A 97 16.34 4.91 5.88
CA ILE A 97 15.04 5.58 5.97
C ILE A 97 14.61 5.60 7.44
N SER A 98 14.74 6.76 8.08
CA SER A 98 14.37 6.98 9.48
C SER A 98 12.89 7.30 9.69
N GLN A 99 12.22 7.85 8.68
CA GLN A 99 10.83 8.30 8.76
C GLN A 99 10.02 7.75 7.60
N LEU A 100 8.80 7.26 7.88
CA LEU A 100 7.85 6.95 6.83
C LEU A 100 7.34 8.23 6.18
N ARG A 101 6.77 8.08 4.99
CA ARG A 101 6.03 9.13 4.26
C ARG A 101 4.53 8.89 4.23
N SER A 102 4.09 7.76 4.78
CA SER A 102 2.68 7.38 4.88
C SER A 102 2.06 8.00 6.12
N PRO A 103 0.87 8.62 6.01
CA PRO A 103 0.10 9.09 7.15
C PRO A 103 -0.26 7.96 8.12
N LEU A 104 -0.63 8.30 9.36
CA LEU A 104 -0.84 7.32 10.43
C LEU A 104 -1.90 6.26 10.11
N PHE A 105 -2.95 6.60 9.37
CA PHE A 105 -4.04 5.69 9.01
C PHE A 105 -3.67 4.69 7.89
N PHE A 106 -2.44 4.73 7.39
CA PHE A 106 -1.91 3.77 6.41
C PHE A 106 -1.05 2.72 7.11
N HIS A 107 -1.69 1.65 7.56
CA HIS A 107 -1.04 0.57 8.29
C HIS A 107 -1.77 -0.78 8.08
N PRO A 108 -1.15 -1.93 8.40
CA PRO A 108 -1.73 -3.25 8.13
C PRO A 108 -2.83 -3.69 9.12
N ASP A 109 -2.96 -3.04 10.28
CA ASP A 109 -3.93 -3.43 11.31
C ASP A 109 -5.40 -3.31 10.83
N PRO A 110 -6.19 -4.40 10.87
CA PRO A 110 -7.59 -4.40 10.46
C PRO A 110 -8.54 -3.89 11.56
N ARG A 111 -8.10 -3.77 12.82
CA ARG A 111 -8.98 -3.52 13.96
C ARG A 111 -9.47 -2.09 14.08
N ASP A 112 -8.59 -1.13 13.83
CA ASP A 112 -8.84 0.29 14.07
C ASP A 112 -8.11 1.13 13.03
N ARG A 113 -8.76 2.19 12.53
CA ARG A 113 -8.14 3.17 11.63
C ARG A 113 -7.06 3.98 12.33
N ASP A 114 -7.22 4.23 13.63
CA ASP A 114 -6.32 5.08 14.38
C ASP A 114 -5.35 4.23 15.23
N GLY A 115 -5.22 2.92 14.92
CA GLY A 115 -4.46 1.95 15.70
C GLY A 115 -2.99 2.33 15.91
N LEU A 116 -2.33 2.85 14.86
CA LEU A 116 -0.93 3.31 14.96
C LEU A 116 -0.80 4.59 15.82
N LEU A 117 -1.75 5.51 15.72
CA LEU A 117 -1.78 6.71 16.57
C LEU A 117 -1.98 6.30 18.03
N ALA A 118 -2.98 5.46 18.31
CA ALA A 118 -3.25 4.93 19.64
C ALA A 118 -2.02 4.21 20.22
N PHE A 119 -1.36 3.36 19.43
CA PHE A 119 -0.13 2.69 19.82
C PHE A 119 0.97 3.68 20.23
N SER A 120 1.18 4.75 19.44
CA SER A 120 2.17 5.78 19.78
C SER A 120 1.87 6.48 21.11
N HIS A 121 0.59 6.68 21.46
CA HIS A 121 0.19 7.23 22.74
C HIS A 121 0.36 6.23 23.89
N PHE A 122 -0.09 4.99 23.71
CA PHE A 122 0.00 3.96 24.75
C PHE A 122 1.43 3.62 25.16
N HIS A 123 2.39 3.81 24.26
CA HIS A 123 3.80 3.55 24.51
C HIS A 123 4.63 4.82 24.79
N ASP A 124 4.00 6.00 24.92
CA ASP A 124 4.68 7.29 25.13
C ASP A 124 5.71 7.66 24.04
N ARG A 125 5.39 7.34 22.77
CA ARG A 125 6.27 7.51 21.60
C ARG A 125 5.77 8.54 20.58
N THR A 126 4.86 9.42 20.99
CA THR A 126 4.33 10.50 20.12
C THR A 126 5.42 11.46 19.63
N GLY A 127 6.56 11.56 20.33
CA GLY A 127 7.73 12.34 19.89
C GLY A 127 8.41 11.83 18.62
N GLU A 128 8.11 10.60 18.17
CA GLU A 128 8.59 10.03 16.91
C GLU A 128 7.70 10.39 15.71
N LEU A 129 6.58 11.07 15.95
CA LEU A 129 5.65 11.51 14.92
C LEU A 129 6.10 12.83 14.31
N GLN A 130 6.12 12.91 12.98
CA GLN A 130 6.45 14.13 12.25
C GLN A 130 5.25 14.61 11.44
N GLU A 131 4.90 15.89 11.60
CA GLU A 131 3.80 16.49 10.86
C GLU A 131 4.14 16.57 9.36
N ILE A 132 3.18 16.20 8.52
CA ILE A 132 3.27 16.44 7.07
C ILE A 132 2.83 17.89 6.81
N HIS A 133 3.77 18.83 6.95
CA HIS A 133 3.47 20.25 6.76
C HIS A 133 2.91 20.58 5.37
N ASN A 134 2.12 21.66 5.29
CA ASN A 134 1.54 22.21 4.05
C ASN A 134 0.50 21.33 3.34
N VAL A 135 0.02 20.26 3.98
CA VAL A 135 -1.12 19.47 3.47
C VAL A 135 -2.44 19.81 4.18
N VAL A 136 -2.36 20.26 5.43
CA VAL A 136 -3.48 20.60 6.32
C VAL A 136 -3.61 22.11 6.50
N GLY A 137 -4.85 22.62 6.51
CA GLY A 137 -5.08 23.96 7.05
C GLY A 137 -6.53 24.44 7.03
N LYS A 138 -6.72 25.73 7.38
CA LYS A 138 -8.05 26.28 7.69
C LYS A 138 -9.00 26.20 6.50
N GLU A 139 -10.14 25.57 6.70
CA GLU A 139 -11.19 25.47 5.69
C GLU A 139 -11.68 26.87 5.27
N VAL A 140 -11.67 27.13 3.96
CA VAL A 140 -12.21 28.36 3.39
C VAL A 140 -13.68 28.11 3.07
N SER A 141 -14.58 28.81 3.78
CA SER A 141 -16.03 28.62 3.59
C SER A 141 -16.47 28.82 2.13
N LYS A 142 -17.48 28.07 1.66
CA LYS A 142 -18.05 28.19 0.31
C LYS A 142 -18.41 29.64 -0.06
N HIS A 143 -18.88 30.43 0.91
CA HIS A 143 -19.18 31.86 0.74
C HIS A 143 -17.94 32.71 0.49
N ARG A 144 -16.83 32.42 1.17
CA ARG A 144 -15.55 33.12 1.01
C ARG A 144 -14.85 32.75 -0.29
N THR A 145 -14.97 31.49 -0.72
CA THR A 145 -14.52 30.99 -2.03
C THR A 145 -15.29 31.62 -3.18
N LYS A 146 -16.62 31.78 -3.06
CA LYS A 146 -17.46 32.47 -4.06
C LYS A 146 -17.19 33.98 -4.14
N LYS A 147 -16.78 34.61 -3.03
CA LYS A 147 -16.43 36.05 -2.96
C LYS A 147 -15.04 36.35 -3.57
N LYS A 148 -14.06 35.45 -3.44
CA LYS A 148 -12.74 35.61 -4.06
C LYS A 148 -12.79 35.14 -5.52
N ARG A 149 -13.10 36.06 -6.43
CA ARG A 149 -13.12 35.85 -7.90
C ARG A 149 -11.72 35.69 -8.52
N ASP A 150 -10.72 35.28 -7.73
CA ASP A 150 -9.36 35.01 -8.22
C ASP A 150 -9.22 33.53 -8.59
N LYS A 151 -9.10 33.26 -9.89
CA LYS A 151 -8.73 31.94 -10.45
C LYS A 151 -7.32 31.47 -10.01
N LYS A 152 -6.61 32.25 -9.20
CA LYS A 152 -5.23 32.03 -8.72
C LYS A 152 -5.11 31.73 -7.23
N VAL A 153 -6.20 31.60 -6.47
CA VAL A 153 -6.08 31.07 -5.10
C VAL A 153 -5.70 29.59 -5.21
N ALA A 154 -4.44 29.29 -4.89
CA ALA A 154 -3.92 27.95 -4.91
C ALA A 154 -4.90 27.01 -4.16
N ARG A 155 -5.23 25.87 -4.78
CA ARG A 155 -6.07 24.77 -4.24
C ARG A 155 -5.42 24.09 -3.02
N HIS A 156 -4.82 24.87 -2.14
CA HIS A 156 -3.89 24.41 -1.12
C HIS A 156 -4.65 24.48 0.20
N LEU A 157 -4.59 23.36 0.94
CA LEU A 157 -5.40 23.01 2.12
C LEU A 157 -6.75 22.37 1.74
N ARG A 158 -6.67 21.19 1.11
CA ARG A 158 -7.83 20.31 0.89
C ARG A 158 -8.21 19.48 2.12
N ILE A 159 -7.34 19.46 3.12
CA ILE A 159 -7.51 18.73 4.37
C ILE A 159 -7.82 19.75 5.46
N ASP A 160 -8.90 19.50 6.20
CA ASP A 160 -9.34 20.36 7.30
C ASP A 160 -8.36 20.30 8.46
N ASP A 161 -8.26 21.38 9.23
CA ASP A 161 -7.45 21.43 10.45
C ASP A 161 -7.90 20.40 11.49
N ARG A 162 -9.17 19.99 11.46
CA ARG A 162 -9.70 18.88 12.28
C ARG A 162 -9.02 17.55 11.99
N ASP A 163 -8.63 17.32 10.74
CA ASP A 163 -8.00 16.07 10.32
C ASP A 163 -6.47 16.12 10.53
N ARG A 164 -5.91 17.21 11.08
CA ARG A 164 -4.45 17.40 11.25
C ARG A 164 -3.76 16.20 11.89
N VAL A 165 -4.41 15.61 12.89
CA VAL A 165 -3.89 14.48 13.67
C VAL A 165 -3.59 13.24 12.78
N ASP A 166 -4.32 13.09 11.67
CA ASP A 166 -4.16 11.96 10.75
C ASP A 166 -2.91 12.11 9.85
N TYR A 167 -2.42 13.34 9.64
CA TYR A 167 -1.33 13.67 8.71
C TYR A 167 0.01 13.88 9.41
N PHE A 168 0.32 12.94 10.30
CA PHE A 168 1.65 12.70 10.80
C PHE A 168 2.22 11.43 10.17
N THR A 169 3.54 11.32 10.11
CA THR A 169 4.20 10.07 9.75
C THR A 169 4.94 9.51 10.97
N PRO A 170 5.02 8.20 11.14
CA PRO A 170 5.82 7.58 12.21
C PRO A 170 7.30 7.48 11.79
N SER A 171 8.17 7.35 12.79
CA SER A 171 9.52 6.81 12.56
C SER A 171 9.43 5.38 11.99
N SER A 172 10.47 4.92 11.31
CA SER A 172 10.54 3.55 10.82
C SER A 172 10.50 2.52 11.97
N GLN A 173 11.15 2.82 13.09
CA GLN A 173 11.13 1.95 14.26
C GLN A 173 9.73 1.87 14.90
N LEU A 174 9.03 2.98 15.08
CA LEU A 174 7.67 2.99 15.64
C LEU A 174 6.70 2.17 14.77
N PHE A 175 6.81 2.30 13.45
CA PHE A 175 5.99 1.51 12.53
C PHE A 175 6.33 0.01 12.57
N ASP A 176 7.61 -0.33 12.72
CA ASP A 176 8.05 -1.72 12.83
C ASP A 176 7.51 -2.38 14.11
N ASP A 177 7.66 -1.70 15.25
CA ASP A 177 7.16 -2.18 16.54
C ASP A 177 5.63 -2.29 16.54
N PHE A 178 4.93 -1.39 15.83
CA PHE A 178 3.49 -1.51 15.61
C PHE A 178 3.12 -2.74 14.76
N CYS A 179 3.89 -3.05 13.71
CA CYS A 179 3.68 -4.27 12.93
C CYS A 179 3.92 -5.52 13.78
N ASP A 180 4.93 -5.51 14.64
CA ASP A 180 5.20 -6.61 15.58
C ASP A 180 4.07 -6.77 16.61
N ASP A 181 3.46 -5.68 17.09
CA ASP A 181 2.23 -5.73 17.90
C ASP A 181 1.08 -6.42 17.15
N VAL A 182 0.83 -6.04 15.88
CA VAL A 182 -0.17 -6.71 15.03
C VAL A 182 0.12 -8.21 14.91
N VAL A 183 1.38 -8.59 14.65
CA VAL A 183 1.82 -9.99 14.56
C VAL A 183 1.54 -10.74 15.87
N CYS A 184 1.81 -10.13 17.03
CA CYS A 184 1.55 -10.73 18.34
C CYS A 184 0.06 -10.87 18.62
N ARG A 185 -0.70 -9.81 18.40
CA ARG A 185 -2.13 -9.70 18.68
C ARG A 185 -2.95 -10.75 17.92
N TYR A 186 -2.56 -11.02 16.67
CA TYR A 186 -3.21 -12.02 15.81
C TYR A 186 -2.48 -13.38 15.76
N ARG A 187 -1.46 -13.59 16.60
CA ARG A 187 -0.69 -14.84 16.71
C ARG A 187 -0.12 -15.34 15.36
N LEU A 188 0.51 -14.43 14.61
CA LEU A 188 0.96 -14.69 13.24
C LEU A 188 2.42 -15.15 13.13
N ARG A 189 3.18 -15.19 14.23
CA ARG A 189 4.64 -15.45 14.22
C ARG A 189 5.02 -16.77 13.54
N ASN A 190 4.32 -17.86 13.88
CA ASN A 190 4.71 -19.22 13.46
C ASN A 190 4.04 -19.68 12.16
N LEU A 191 3.61 -18.75 11.31
CA LEU A 191 2.92 -19.07 10.06
C LEU A 191 3.83 -19.02 8.83
N ILE A 192 5.00 -18.38 8.95
CA ILE A 192 5.90 -18.17 7.82
C ILE A 192 6.84 -19.36 7.67
N VAL A 193 6.94 -19.84 6.43
CA VAL A 193 7.99 -20.74 5.98
C VAL A 193 8.85 -19.95 5.00
N GLN A 194 10.16 -19.90 5.25
CA GLN A 194 11.11 -19.36 4.31
C GLN A 194 11.21 -20.32 3.11
N ALA A 195 10.49 -20.01 2.05
CA ALA A 195 10.44 -20.81 0.84
C ALA A 195 10.06 -19.94 -0.36
N ARG A 196 10.76 -20.14 -1.48
CA ARG A 196 10.46 -19.47 -2.74
C ARG A 196 9.48 -20.32 -3.53
N VAL A 197 8.28 -19.78 -3.73
CA VAL A 197 7.31 -20.38 -4.65
C VAL A 197 7.82 -20.28 -6.08
N GLN A 198 8.05 -21.42 -6.72
CA GLN A 198 8.53 -21.53 -8.09
C GLN A 198 7.37 -21.63 -9.08
N TYR A 199 6.32 -22.37 -8.72
CA TYR A 199 5.13 -22.58 -9.55
C TYR A 199 3.87 -22.66 -8.70
N ILE A 200 2.78 -22.09 -9.22
CA ILE A 200 1.42 -22.25 -8.70
C ILE A 200 0.59 -22.93 -9.78
N GLU A 201 -0.13 -23.99 -9.42
CA GLU A 201 -1.04 -24.72 -10.29
C GLU A 201 -2.38 -24.86 -9.61
N TYR A 202 -3.47 -24.84 -10.38
CA TYR A 202 -4.82 -25.02 -9.88
C TYR A 202 -5.49 -26.16 -10.65
N GLY A 203 -6.07 -27.12 -9.93
CA GLY A 203 -6.74 -28.24 -10.55
C GLY A 203 -7.02 -29.39 -9.60
N HIS A 204 -7.40 -30.54 -10.16
CA HIS A 204 -7.73 -31.74 -9.40
C HIS A 204 -6.45 -32.43 -8.95
N VAL A 205 -6.25 -32.54 -7.64
CA VAL A 205 -5.13 -33.28 -7.04
C VAL A 205 -5.57 -34.73 -6.86
N GLY A 206 -5.31 -35.58 -7.87
CA GLY A 206 -5.72 -36.98 -7.86
C GLY A 206 -6.83 -37.28 -8.85
N SER A 207 -8.02 -37.63 -8.36
CA SER A 207 -9.17 -37.97 -9.20
C SER A 207 -9.94 -36.73 -9.65
N LYS A 208 -10.64 -36.82 -10.79
CA LYS A 208 -11.55 -35.74 -11.28
C LYS A 208 -12.77 -35.47 -10.37
N ILE A 209 -12.93 -36.23 -9.30
CA ILE A 209 -14.01 -36.10 -8.31
C ILE A 209 -13.54 -35.28 -7.10
N ASP A 210 -12.22 -35.16 -6.89
CA ASP A 210 -11.65 -34.42 -5.77
C ASP A 210 -11.84 -32.90 -5.97
N PRO A 211 -12.00 -32.11 -4.89
CA PRO A 211 -12.09 -30.67 -5.02
C PRO A 211 -10.83 -30.11 -5.69
N GLN A 212 -10.99 -29.07 -6.51
CA GLN A 212 -9.84 -28.37 -7.07
C GLN A 212 -9.07 -27.67 -5.96
N LEU A 213 -7.75 -27.80 -6.00
CA LEU A 213 -6.83 -27.24 -5.02
C LEU A 213 -5.68 -26.55 -5.75
N PHE A 214 -5.02 -25.66 -5.04
CA PHE A 214 -3.72 -25.15 -5.45
C PHE A 214 -2.61 -26.10 -5.03
N ALA A 215 -1.71 -26.40 -5.95
CA ALA A 215 -0.40 -26.98 -5.67
C ALA A 215 0.65 -25.86 -5.79
N LEU A 216 1.33 -25.56 -4.67
CA LEU A 216 2.43 -24.59 -4.61
C LEU A 216 3.74 -25.38 -4.57
N THR A 217 4.49 -25.35 -5.67
CA THR A 217 5.84 -25.94 -5.73
C THR A 217 6.84 -24.91 -5.24
N THR A 218 7.59 -25.25 -4.21
CA THR A 218 8.64 -24.41 -3.62
C THR A 218 10.00 -25.11 -3.70
N ASP A 219 11.08 -24.38 -3.39
CA ASP A 219 12.41 -24.98 -3.21
C ASP A 219 12.53 -25.89 -1.98
N GLU A 220 11.60 -25.80 -1.02
CA GLU A 220 11.52 -26.66 0.16
C GLU A 220 10.52 -27.83 0.00
N GLY A 221 9.85 -27.92 -1.15
CA GLY A 221 8.87 -28.97 -1.46
C GLY A 221 7.49 -28.44 -1.86
N MET A 222 6.52 -29.35 -1.96
CA MET A 222 5.18 -29.07 -2.47
C MET A 222 4.18 -28.89 -1.32
N MET A 223 3.32 -27.89 -1.43
CA MET A 223 2.25 -27.59 -0.48
C MET A 223 0.91 -27.47 -1.19
N PHE A 224 -0.18 -27.77 -0.48
CA PHE A 224 -1.53 -27.71 -1.03
C PHE A 224 -2.39 -26.72 -0.26
N SER A 225 -3.21 -25.95 -0.98
CA SER A 225 -4.13 -24.99 -0.37
C SER A 225 -5.45 -24.89 -1.13
N LYS A 226 -6.54 -24.58 -0.43
CA LYS A 226 -7.85 -24.29 -1.06
C LYS A 226 -7.87 -22.92 -1.72
N THR A 227 -7.22 -21.93 -1.10
CA THR A 227 -7.14 -20.55 -1.61
C THR A 227 -5.70 -20.05 -1.55
N VAL A 228 -5.34 -19.14 -2.46
CA VAL A 228 -4.00 -18.52 -2.48
C VAL A 228 -4.14 -17.00 -2.50
N VAL A 229 -3.35 -16.28 -1.72
CA VAL A 229 -3.25 -14.81 -1.75
C VAL A 229 -1.84 -14.42 -2.20
N LEU A 230 -1.73 -13.75 -3.33
CA LEU A 230 -0.47 -13.26 -3.87
C LEU A 230 -0.20 -11.83 -3.36
N ALA A 231 0.73 -11.69 -2.42
CA ALA A 231 1.09 -10.44 -1.73
C ALA A 231 2.57 -10.07 -1.97
N ILE A 232 3.03 -10.19 -3.21
CA ILE A 232 4.44 -10.12 -3.63
C ILE A 232 4.94 -8.70 -4.00
N GLY A 233 4.25 -7.66 -3.55
CA GLY A 233 4.55 -6.28 -3.92
C GLY A 233 4.31 -6.01 -5.42
N PRO A 234 5.27 -5.42 -6.17
CA PRO A 234 5.10 -5.20 -7.61
C PRO A 234 5.17 -6.49 -8.43
N GLY A 235 5.63 -7.61 -7.84
CA GLY A 235 5.69 -8.92 -8.49
C GLY A 235 6.78 -9.08 -9.55
N SER A 236 7.21 -8.01 -10.22
CA SER A 236 8.34 -8.03 -11.15
C SER A 236 9.67 -7.84 -10.42
N LYS A 237 10.72 -8.57 -10.83
CA LYS A 237 12.08 -8.34 -10.33
C LYS A 237 12.52 -6.93 -10.76
N PRO A 238 13.02 -6.07 -9.85
CA PRO A 238 13.65 -4.82 -10.24
C PRO A 238 14.77 -5.08 -11.26
N SER A 239 14.76 -4.34 -12.36
CA SER A 239 15.68 -4.58 -13.46
C SER A 239 16.12 -3.27 -14.09
N ILE A 240 17.33 -3.27 -14.64
CA ILE A 240 17.83 -2.19 -15.46
C ILE A 240 16.95 -2.13 -16.73
N PRO A 241 16.46 -0.95 -17.14
CA PRO A 241 15.66 -0.81 -18.36
C PRO A 241 16.40 -1.40 -19.56
N ARG A 242 15.70 -2.20 -20.38
CA ARG A 242 16.30 -2.85 -21.57
C ARG A 242 16.88 -1.85 -22.57
N ASN A 243 16.35 -0.63 -22.59
CA ASN A 243 16.77 0.48 -23.44
C ASN A 243 17.78 1.42 -22.74
N CYS A 244 18.61 0.92 -21.82
CA CYS A 244 19.56 1.73 -21.05
C CYS A 244 20.75 2.30 -21.84
N GLN A 245 20.94 1.89 -23.10
CA GLN A 245 22.04 2.32 -24.00
C GLN A 245 23.46 2.17 -23.43
N LEU A 246 23.63 1.32 -22.41
CA LEU A 246 24.94 0.99 -21.85
C LEU A 246 25.54 -0.22 -22.56
N ARG A 247 26.79 -0.09 -23.01
CA ARG A 247 27.56 -1.12 -23.71
C ARG A 247 28.75 -1.56 -22.87
N LEU A 248 28.87 -2.87 -22.71
CA LEU A 248 29.84 -3.51 -21.82
C LEU A 248 31.05 -4.12 -22.53
N GLU A 249 31.08 -4.14 -23.87
CA GLU A 249 32.15 -4.70 -24.72
C GLU A 249 32.68 -6.10 -24.28
N GLY A 250 31.82 -6.94 -23.69
CA GLY A 250 32.18 -8.29 -23.24
C GLY A 250 32.81 -8.36 -21.84
N GLU A 251 32.87 -7.25 -21.10
CA GLU A 251 33.35 -7.19 -19.73
C GLU A 251 32.20 -7.09 -18.69
N GLN A 252 32.54 -7.36 -17.43
CA GLN A 252 31.65 -7.06 -16.30
C GLN A 252 31.78 -5.58 -15.95
N GLY A 253 30.98 -4.74 -16.61
CA GLY A 253 30.95 -3.30 -16.32
C GLY A 253 30.26 -2.95 -15.01
N SER A 254 30.23 -1.65 -14.69
CA SER A 254 29.79 -1.19 -13.38
C SER A 254 28.43 -0.49 -13.39
N VAL A 255 27.36 -1.27 -13.29
CA VAL A 255 25.98 -0.79 -13.25
C VAL A 255 25.12 -1.68 -12.35
N CYS A 256 24.15 -1.10 -11.65
CA CYS A 256 23.15 -1.88 -10.91
C CYS A 256 21.76 -1.24 -10.96
N HIS A 257 20.72 -2.04 -10.68
CA HIS A 257 19.47 -1.49 -10.17
C HIS A 257 19.60 -1.34 -8.65
N CYS A 258 19.06 -0.28 -8.07
CA CYS A 258 19.19 0.03 -6.64
C CYS A 258 18.60 -1.01 -5.67
N PHE A 259 17.89 -2.01 -6.18
CA PHE A 259 17.26 -3.09 -5.39
C PHE A 259 17.87 -4.46 -5.71
N ASP A 260 18.92 -4.51 -6.54
CA ASP A 260 19.64 -5.74 -6.92
C ASP A 260 20.97 -5.84 -6.14
N THR A 261 21.10 -5.07 -5.06
CA THR A 261 22.36 -4.94 -4.31
C THR A 261 22.65 -6.19 -3.49
N THR A 262 23.78 -6.82 -3.78
CA THR A 262 24.43 -7.79 -2.90
C THR A 262 25.28 -7.03 -1.90
N GLY A 263 24.72 -6.67 -0.74
CA GLY A 263 25.47 -6.06 0.37
C GLY A 263 24.89 -4.76 0.91
N ALA A 264 25.65 -4.10 1.78
CA ALA A 264 25.20 -2.93 2.54
C ALA A 264 25.15 -1.61 1.74
N SER A 265 25.63 -1.58 0.50
CA SER A 265 25.68 -0.36 -0.33
C SER A 265 25.32 -0.62 -1.78
N CYS A 266 24.74 0.38 -2.44
CA CYS A 266 24.61 0.45 -3.90
C CYS A 266 25.94 0.73 -4.63
N LEU A 267 27.03 0.93 -3.89
CA LEU A 267 28.35 1.20 -4.46
C LEU A 267 29.18 -0.10 -4.50
N PRO A 268 29.76 -0.45 -5.66
CA PRO A 268 30.62 -1.63 -5.78
C PRO A 268 32.01 -1.40 -5.19
N ASP A 269 32.73 -2.49 -4.91
CA ASP A 269 34.03 -2.49 -4.22
C ASP A 269 35.09 -1.58 -4.83
N HIS A 270 35.15 -1.44 -6.17
CA HIS A 270 36.14 -0.57 -6.80
C HIS A 270 35.86 0.91 -6.54
N VAL A 271 34.59 1.31 -6.39
CA VAL A 271 34.22 2.67 -6.00
C VAL A 271 34.52 2.88 -4.53
N LEU A 272 34.15 1.93 -3.66
CA LEU A 272 34.42 1.99 -2.23
C LEU A 272 35.93 2.12 -1.93
N ARG A 273 36.76 1.37 -2.66
CA ARG A 273 38.22 1.48 -2.57
C ARG A 273 38.73 2.86 -2.97
N LYS A 274 38.27 3.39 -4.11
CA LYS A 274 38.61 4.76 -4.56
C LYS A 274 38.23 5.80 -3.50
N ILE A 275 37.06 5.65 -2.86
CA ILE A 275 36.63 6.52 -1.75
C ILE A 275 37.59 6.40 -0.55
N GLY A 276 37.92 5.18 -0.13
CA GLY A 276 38.84 4.93 0.99
C GLY A 276 40.26 5.47 0.77
N GLU A 277 40.71 5.49 -0.49
CA GLU A 277 41.99 6.08 -0.91
C GLU A 277 41.91 7.61 -1.13
N GLY A 278 40.75 8.24 -0.91
CA GLY A 278 40.54 9.67 -1.10
C GLY A 278 40.54 10.12 -2.56
N GLN A 279 40.43 9.20 -3.52
CA GLN A 279 40.38 9.51 -4.94
C GLN A 279 39.05 10.17 -5.33
N SER A 280 39.07 10.92 -6.45
CA SER A 280 37.85 11.47 -7.03
C SER A 280 36.97 10.37 -7.63
N THR A 281 35.69 10.39 -7.27
CA THR A 281 34.67 9.43 -7.72
C THR A 281 33.42 10.13 -8.24
N GLY A 282 32.90 9.63 -9.36
CA GLY A 282 31.71 10.09 -10.04
C GLY A 282 30.67 8.99 -10.16
N VAL A 283 29.40 9.27 -9.81
CA VAL A 283 28.30 8.31 -9.93
C VAL A 283 27.12 8.93 -10.67
N VAL A 284 26.55 8.19 -11.61
CA VAL A 284 25.28 8.57 -12.26
C VAL A 284 24.14 7.83 -11.57
N VAL A 285 23.09 8.55 -11.17
CA VAL A 285 21.85 7.99 -10.66
C VAL A 285 20.74 8.31 -11.63
N VAL A 286 20.04 7.29 -12.12
CA VAL A 286 18.93 7.43 -13.08
C VAL A 286 17.61 7.22 -12.37
N GLY A 287 16.77 8.25 -12.30
CA GLY A 287 15.43 8.16 -11.73
C GLY A 287 14.90 9.51 -11.25
N GLY A 288 13.59 9.73 -11.36
CA GLY A 288 12.92 10.96 -10.92
C GLY A 288 12.02 10.79 -9.70
N GLY A 289 12.25 9.76 -8.89
CA GLY A 289 11.45 9.44 -7.71
C GLY A 289 12.19 9.64 -6.39
N LEU A 290 11.53 9.35 -5.27
CA LEU A 290 12.13 9.49 -3.94
C LEU A 290 13.38 8.60 -3.78
N THR A 291 13.34 7.37 -4.27
CA THR A 291 14.47 6.43 -4.15
C THR A 291 15.74 6.95 -4.83
N SER A 292 15.63 7.61 -5.99
CA SER A 292 16.80 8.18 -6.65
C SER A 292 17.39 9.36 -5.87
N ALA A 293 16.54 10.18 -5.25
CA ALA A 293 16.98 11.25 -4.34
C ALA A 293 17.67 10.70 -3.08
N GLN A 294 17.14 9.62 -2.51
CA GLN A 294 17.72 8.92 -1.36
C GLN A 294 19.12 8.38 -1.69
N ILE A 295 19.25 7.70 -2.83
CA ILE A 295 20.54 7.13 -3.28
C ILE A 295 21.56 8.24 -3.56
N ALA A 296 21.14 9.34 -4.20
CA ALA A 296 22.03 10.46 -4.45
C ALA A 296 22.58 11.05 -3.13
N ASP A 297 21.72 11.23 -2.12
CA ASP A 297 22.15 11.67 -0.79
C ASP A 297 23.07 10.64 -0.11
N LEU A 298 22.70 9.36 -0.11
CA LEU A 298 23.49 8.28 0.48
C LEU A 298 24.88 8.18 -0.15
N ALA A 299 24.98 8.21 -1.48
CA ALA A 299 26.24 8.15 -2.20
C ALA A 299 27.15 9.33 -1.80
N LEU A 300 26.60 10.55 -1.74
CA LEU A 300 27.35 11.75 -1.36
C LEU A 300 27.78 11.74 0.11
N ARG A 301 26.92 11.30 1.04
CA ARG A 301 27.28 11.12 2.45
C ARG A 301 28.31 10.00 2.63
N GLY A 302 28.24 8.96 1.80
CA GLY A 302 29.18 7.84 1.75
C GLY A 302 30.54 8.16 1.10
N GLY A 303 30.78 9.40 0.69
CA GLY A 303 32.10 9.86 0.23
C GLY A 303 32.27 10.03 -1.28
N VAL A 304 31.24 9.71 -2.09
CA VAL A 304 31.28 9.98 -3.55
C VAL A 304 31.47 11.47 -3.80
N LYS A 305 32.44 11.87 -4.64
CA LYS A 305 32.74 13.30 -4.82
C LYS A 305 31.70 14.04 -5.66
N LYS A 306 31.22 13.41 -6.73
CA LYS A 306 30.25 14.00 -7.66
C LYS A 306 29.15 12.99 -8.00
N VAL A 307 27.90 13.44 -7.97
CA VAL A 307 26.74 12.68 -8.44
C VAL A 307 26.02 13.46 -9.54
N TRP A 308 25.63 12.77 -10.61
CA TRP A 308 24.70 13.28 -11.62
C TRP A 308 23.37 12.55 -11.49
N LEU A 309 22.30 13.28 -11.17
CA LEU A 309 20.95 12.74 -11.06
C LEU A 309 20.19 13.05 -12.35
N LEU A 310 19.95 12.01 -13.15
CA LEU A 310 19.26 12.09 -14.43
C LEU A 310 17.77 11.80 -14.26
N LEU A 311 16.92 12.73 -14.71
CA LEU A 311 15.47 12.58 -14.75
C LEU A 311 15.01 12.63 -16.20
N ARG A 312 14.30 11.60 -16.66
CA ARG A 312 13.68 11.57 -18.01
C ARG A 312 12.59 12.62 -18.26
N GLY A 313 12.24 13.40 -17.24
CA GLY A 313 11.17 14.38 -17.31
C GLY A 313 11.36 15.47 -16.25
N ARG A 314 10.34 16.31 -16.08
CA ARG A 314 10.36 17.42 -15.12
C ARG A 314 10.57 16.96 -13.68
N TYR A 315 11.34 17.76 -12.94
CA TYR A 315 11.48 17.66 -11.50
C TYR A 315 10.15 17.98 -10.80
N LYS A 316 9.66 17.07 -9.95
CA LYS A 316 8.37 17.19 -9.27
C LYS A 316 8.54 17.00 -7.77
N VAL A 317 7.99 17.95 -7.00
CA VAL A 317 7.96 17.89 -5.54
C VAL A 317 6.55 17.55 -5.07
N LYS A 318 6.37 16.43 -4.37
CA LYS A 318 5.09 15.99 -3.80
C LYS A 318 5.30 15.31 -2.45
N HIS A 319 4.32 15.38 -1.56
CA HIS A 319 4.35 14.64 -0.28
C HIS A 319 4.08 13.15 -0.47
N PHE A 320 3.20 12.80 -1.41
CA PHE A 320 2.70 11.44 -1.63
C PHE A 320 2.95 10.99 -3.08
N ASP A 321 2.89 9.68 -3.32
CA ASP A 321 3.00 9.08 -4.67
C ASP A 321 1.86 9.46 -5.60
N VAL A 322 0.74 9.85 -5.00
CA VAL A 322 -0.48 10.27 -5.69
C VAL A 322 -0.82 11.68 -5.25
N ASP A 323 -1.56 12.41 -6.07
CA ASP A 323 -1.96 13.76 -5.70
C ASP A 323 -2.82 13.79 -4.44
N LEU A 324 -2.79 14.92 -3.71
CA LEU A 324 -3.47 15.10 -2.44
C LEU A 324 -4.97 14.73 -2.47
N GLU A 325 -5.61 14.78 -3.63
CA GLU A 325 -7.02 14.39 -3.81
C GLU A 325 -7.27 12.93 -3.45
N TRP A 326 -6.30 12.05 -3.68
CA TRP A 326 -6.39 10.62 -3.42
C TRP A 326 -6.12 10.24 -1.95
N VAL A 327 -5.68 11.21 -1.14
CA VAL A 327 -5.30 11.01 0.27
C VAL A 327 -5.92 12.06 1.19
N SER A 328 -6.92 12.81 0.75
CA SER A 328 -7.61 13.86 1.53
C SER A 328 -9.11 13.56 1.66
N LYS A 329 -9.88 14.49 2.24
CA LYS A 329 -11.34 14.35 2.40
C LYS A 329 -12.12 14.14 1.10
N VAL A 330 -11.56 14.53 -0.05
CA VAL A 330 -12.17 14.28 -1.37
C VAL A 330 -11.79 12.92 -1.98
N ARG A 331 -11.00 12.11 -1.25
CA ARG A 331 -10.62 10.75 -1.66
C ARG A 331 -11.83 9.92 -2.04
N ASN A 332 -12.91 9.97 -1.26
CA ASN A 332 -14.12 9.19 -1.55
C ASN A 332 -14.76 9.60 -2.88
N GLN A 333 -14.68 10.88 -3.26
CA GLN A 333 -15.17 11.34 -4.57
C GLN A 333 -14.29 10.78 -5.69
N GLN A 334 -12.97 10.84 -5.54
CA GLN A 334 -12.04 10.29 -6.53
C GLN A 334 -12.16 8.77 -6.67
N MET A 335 -12.29 8.04 -5.56
CA MET A 335 -12.52 6.60 -5.56
C MET A 335 -13.89 6.24 -6.15
N SER A 336 -14.93 7.04 -5.90
CA SER A 336 -16.25 6.84 -6.51
C SER A 336 -16.18 6.96 -8.04
N VAL A 337 -15.51 8.00 -8.56
CA VAL A 337 -15.30 8.14 -10.01
C VAL A 337 -14.52 6.94 -10.56
N PHE A 338 -13.46 6.53 -9.87
CA PHE A 338 -12.66 5.37 -10.27
C PHE A 338 -13.46 4.05 -10.31
N TRP A 339 -14.29 3.78 -9.31
CA TRP A 339 -15.08 2.55 -9.27
C TRP A 339 -16.26 2.57 -10.25
N SER A 340 -16.82 3.76 -10.52
CA SER A 340 -17.89 3.97 -11.50
C SER A 340 -17.41 4.09 -12.95
N ALA A 341 -16.10 3.96 -13.22
CA ALA A 341 -15.56 3.93 -14.58
C ALA A 341 -16.18 2.80 -15.40
N ASP A 342 -16.44 3.06 -16.68
CA ASP A 342 -17.17 2.14 -17.57
C ASP A 342 -16.29 0.97 -18.07
N SER A 343 -14.97 1.09 -17.91
CA SER A 343 -13.99 0.14 -18.43
C SER A 343 -12.71 0.05 -17.58
N ASP A 344 -11.98 -1.06 -17.73
CA ASP A 344 -10.67 -1.23 -17.09
C ASP A 344 -9.58 -0.35 -17.73
N GLU A 345 -9.75 -0.01 -19.01
CA GLU A 345 -8.90 0.93 -19.74
C GLU A 345 -8.99 2.33 -19.13
N GLU A 346 -10.21 2.80 -18.86
CA GLU A 346 -10.44 4.07 -18.18
C GLU A 346 -9.83 4.06 -16.76
N ARG A 347 -10.01 2.98 -16.00
CA ARG A 347 -9.37 2.82 -14.69
C ARG A 347 -7.86 2.87 -14.79
N PHE A 348 -7.27 2.21 -15.78
CA PHE A 348 -5.83 2.24 -16.01
C PHE A 348 -5.30 3.65 -16.30
N ASP A 349 -6.01 4.43 -17.12
CA ASP A 349 -5.64 5.82 -17.40
C ASP A 349 -5.74 6.69 -16.14
N MET A 350 -6.80 6.53 -15.34
CA MET A 350 -6.92 7.20 -14.03
C MET A 350 -5.76 6.86 -13.09
N LEU A 351 -5.31 5.59 -13.04
CA LEU A 351 -4.14 5.19 -12.24
C LEU A 351 -2.87 5.89 -12.71
N LYS A 352 -2.65 5.95 -14.03
CA LYS A 352 -1.47 6.56 -14.64
C LYS A 352 -1.43 8.06 -14.38
N GLU A 353 -2.58 8.73 -14.52
CA GLU A 353 -2.74 10.16 -14.20
C GLU A 353 -2.53 10.42 -12.71
N ALA A 354 -3.16 9.64 -11.83
CA ALA A 354 -3.07 9.82 -10.38
C ALA A 354 -1.64 9.68 -9.85
N ARG A 355 -0.87 8.70 -10.35
CA ARG A 355 0.55 8.56 -9.99
C ARG A 355 1.39 9.70 -10.58
N ASN A 356 1.17 10.03 -11.85
CA ASN A 356 1.95 11.07 -12.55
C ASN A 356 3.47 10.88 -12.38
N GLY A 357 3.95 9.64 -12.48
CA GLY A 357 5.36 9.25 -12.38
C GLY A 357 6.03 9.52 -11.03
N GLY A 358 7.36 9.34 -10.97
CA GLY A 358 8.14 9.59 -9.74
C GLY A 358 8.07 11.06 -9.29
N SER A 359 8.15 11.26 -7.97
CA SER A 359 8.26 12.56 -7.33
C SER A 359 9.19 12.50 -6.13
N ILE A 360 9.69 13.67 -5.72
CA ILE A 360 10.62 13.85 -4.59
C ILE A 360 9.88 14.56 -3.46
N THR A 361 10.10 14.13 -2.22
CA THR A 361 9.44 14.77 -1.06
C THR A 361 10.09 16.12 -0.74
N PRO A 362 9.36 17.07 -0.13
CA PRO A 362 9.93 18.35 0.26
C PRO A 362 11.18 18.25 1.17
N LEU A 363 11.25 17.19 1.98
CA LEU A 363 12.44 16.89 2.78
C LEU A 363 13.66 16.62 1.90
N TYR A 364 13.53 15.69 0.95
CA TYR A 364 14.64 15.36 0.04
C TYR A 364 14.93 16.47 -0.96
N ASP A 365 13.94 17.26 -1.37
CA ASP A 365 14.18 18.48 -2.17
C ASP A 365 15.15 19.44 -1.46
N LYS A 366 14.96 19.68 -0.16
CA LYS A 366 15.89 20.50 0.64
C LYS A 366 17.28 19.87 0.78
N ILE A 367 17.36 18.54 0.83
CA ILE A 367 18.65 17.81 0.88
C ILE A 367 19.39 17.95 -0.46
N LEU A 368 18.73 17.64 -1.58
CA LEU A 368 19.31 17.72 -2.91
C LEU A 368 19.76 19.15 -3.24
N LYS A 369 18.96 20.16 -2.91
CA LYS A 369 19.34 21.58 -3.10
C LYS A 369 20.63 21.96 -2.37
N ARG A 370 20.88 21.41 -1.18
CA ARG A 370 22.15 21.63 -0.46
C ARG A 370 23.34 21.01 -1.20
N HIS A 371 23.19 19.79 -1.69
CA HIS A 371 24.22 19.12 -2.48
C HIS A 371 24.48 19.80 -3.83
N VAL A 372 23.44 20.36 -4.46
CA VAL A 372 23.57 21.18 -5.67
C VAL A 372 24.32 22.47 -5.36
N ALA A 373 23.95 23.18 -4.29
CA ALA A 373 24.63 24.41 -3.87
C ALA A 373 26.12 24.18 -3.53
N SER A 374 26.49 22.99 -3.04
CA SER A 374 27.88 22.63 -2.81
C SER A 374 28.62 22.13 -4.07
N GLY A 375 27.97 22.11 -5.24
CA GLY A 375 28.54 21.63 -6.51
C GLY A 375 28.74 20.12 -6.61
N ARG A 376 28.33 19.35 -5.58
CA ARG A 376 28.54 17.90 -5.49
C ARG A 376 27.46 17.09 -6.18
N LEU A 377 26.27 17.66 -6.33
CA LEU A 377 25.17 17.09 -7.10
C LEU A 377 24.89 17.95 -8.32
N GLU A 378 24.66 17.31 -9.45
CA GLU A 378 24.14 17.94 -10.65
C GLU A 378 22.82 17.30 -11.02
N LEU A 379 21.79 18.12 -11.19
CA LEU A 379 20.44 17.67 -11.45
C LEU A 379 20.07 17.97 -12.90
N LEU A 380 19.86 16.93 -13.68
CA LEU A 380 19.65 17.01 -15.13
C LEU A 380 18.25 16.49 -15.46
N THR A 381 17.32 17.41 -15.71
CA THR A 381 15.93 17.11 -16.09
C THR A 381 15.78 16.92 -17.57
N ASP A 382 14.71 16.24 -17.98
CA ASP A 382 14.41 15.95 -19.39
C ASP A 382 15.62 15.35 -20.14
N THR A 383 16.43 14.57 -19.41
CA THR A 383 17.73 14.06 -19.85
C THR A 383 17.77 12.53 -19.68
N HIS A 384 18.33 11.84 -20.67
CA HIS A 384 18.60 10.40 -20.63
C HIS A 384 19.99 10.09 -21.19
N ILE A 385 20.48 8.86 -20.93
CA ILE A 385 21.73 8.38 -21.50
C ILE A 385 21.45 7.98 -22.95
N GLU A 386 22.14 8.61 -23.90
CA GLU A 386 22.08 8.24 -25.31
C GLU A 386 23.08 7.13 -25.64
N GLU A 387 24.26 7.20 -25.04
CA GLU A 387 25.29 6.18 -25.17
C GLU A 387 26.15 6.12 -23.91
N GLY A 388 26.45 4.92 -23.44
CA GLY A 388 27.43 4.69 -22.37
C GLY A 388 28.37 3.56 -22.74
N MET A 389 29.67 3.83 -22.76
CA MET A 389 30.70 2.84 -23.05
C MET A 389 31.56 2.57 -21.81
N TRP A 390 31.65 1.31 -21.40
CA TRP A 390 32.49 0.91 -20.28
C TRP A 390 33.94 0.69 -20.72
N CYS A 391 34.89 1.20 -19.95
CA CYS A 391 36.31 0.91 -20.13
C CYS A 391 36.86 0.11 -18.94
N GLY A 392 37.23 -1.15 -19.15
CA GLY A 392 37.80 -2.04 -18.13
C GLY A 392 39.12 -1.59 -17.55
N ALA A 393 39.97 -0.99 -18.39
CA ALA A 393 41.29 -0.53 -17.97
C ALA A 393 41.20 0.60 -16.93
N SER A 394 40.35 1.60 -17.16
CA SER A 394 40.13 2.72 -16.23
C SER A 394 39.07 2.41 -15.16
N LYS A 395 38.26 1.38 -15.38
CA LYS A 395 37.04 1.05 -14.60
C LYS A 395 36.10 2.25 -14.50
N THR A 396 35.81 2.86 -15.65
CA THR A 396 34.92 4.01 -15.77
C THR A 396 34.07 3.92 -17.02
N TRP A 397 32.90 4.56 -16.97
CA TRP A 397 32.04 4.84 -18.09
C TRP A 397 32.40 6.17 -18.77
N SER A 398 32.35 6.15 -20.09
CA SER A 398 32.18 7.34 -20.94
C SER A 398 30.70 7.45 -21.27
N ILE A 399 30.03 8.51 -20.80
CA ILE A 399 28.57 8.67 -20.93
C ILE A 399 28.26 9.91 -21.75
N ILE A 400 27.42 9.73 -22.77
CA ILE A 400 26.84 10.78 -23.62
C ILE A 400 25.37 10.92 -23.24
N LEU A 401 24.95 12.16 -22.98
CA LEU A 401 23.60 12.50 -22.57
C LEU A 401 22.83 13.13 -23.72
N SER A 402 21.52 12.91 -23.70
CA SER A 402 20.60 13.57 -24.61
C SER A 402 20.65 15.08 -24.45
N SER A 403 20.83 15.79 -25.55
CA SER A 403 20.87 17.25 -25.59
C SER A 403 19.71 17.81 -26.42
N SER A 404 19.11 18.90 -25.96
CA SER A 404 18.16 19.68 -26.77
C SER A 404 18.86 20.64 -27.72
N SER A 405 20.19 20.78 -27.64
CA SER A 405 21.02 21.55 -28.56
C SER A 405 21.83 20.61 -29.46
N GLU A 406 22.38 21.13 -30.55
CA GLU A 406 23.28 20.36 -31.43
C GLU A 406 24.64 20.01 -30.78
N GLN A 407 24.88 20.46 -29.54
CA GLN A 407 26.10 20.15 -28.80
C GLN A 407 25.89 18.90 -27.93
N GLU A 408 26.75 17.92 -28.16
CA GLU A 408 26.84 16.69 -27.39
C GLU A 408 27.32 16.97 -25.95
N ILE A 409 26.59 16.44 -24.96
CA ILE A 409 26.93 16.60 -23.55
C ILE A 409 27.55 15.29 -23.05
N SER A 410 28.86 15.30 -22.81
CA SER A 410 29.58 14.15 -22.24
C SER A 410 29.88 14.36 -20.75
N LEU A 411 29.64 13.32 -19.95
CA LEU A 411 29.97 13.34 -18.52
C LEU A 411 31.42 12.93 -18.27
N PRO A 412 32.19 13.70 -17.48
CA PRO A 412 33.57 13.35 -17.17
C PRO A 412 33.62 12.22 -16.13
N ARG A 413 34.30 11.12 -16.46
CA ARG A 413 34.76 10.07 -15.53
C ARG A 413 33.67 9.57 -14.57
N VAL A 414 32.84 8.65 -15.04
CA VAL A 414 31.78 8.01 -14.23
C VAL A 414 32.23 6.64 -13.77
N ASP A 415 32.34 6.40 -12.46
CA ASP A 415 32.82 5.11 -11.93
C ASP A 415 31.70 4.06 -11.80
N HIS A 416 30.44 4.49 -11.69
CA HIS A 416 29.28 3.61 -11.52
C HIS A 416 27.96 4.27 -11.98
N VAL A 417 27.03 3.46 -12.46
CA VAL A 417 25.66 3.88 -12.83
C VAL A 417 24.63 3.13 -11.99
N ILE A 418 23.73 3.84 -11.32
CA ILE A 418 22.67 3.27 -10.48
C ILE A 418 21.31 3.59 -11.10
N TYR A 419 20.54 2.57 -11.45
CA TYR A 419 19.15 2.72 -11.87
C TYR A 419 18.22 2.64 -10.66
N ALA A 420 17.55 3.75 -10.38
CA ALA A 420 16.50 3.89 -9.38
C ALA A 420 15.15 4.10 -10.08
N THR A 421 14.86 3.23 -11.06
CA THR A 421 13.73 3.34 -11.98
C THR A 421 12.45 2.67 -11.47
N GLY A 422 12.48 2.12 -10.26
CA GLY A 422 11.37 1.39 -9.66
C GLY A 422 11.09 0.06 -10.36
N SER A 423 9.97 -0.57 -10.02
CA SER A 423 9.49 -1.81 -10.64
C SER A 423 8.00 -1.65 -10.90
N ALA A 424 7.61 -1.72 -12.18
CA ALA A 424 6.22 -1.63 -12.58
C ALA A 424 5.53 -2.98 -12.36
N PRO A 425 4.31 -3.00 -11.81
CA PRO A 425 3.57 -4.24 -11.66
C PRO A 425 3.23 -4.83 -13.01
N ASN A 426 3.61 -6.09 -13.22
CA ASN A 426 3.29 -6.83 -14.43
C ASN A 426 3.09 -8.31 -14.09
N ILE A 427 1.87 -8.80 -14.25
CA ILE A 427 1.50 -10.19 -13.93
C ILE A 427 2.25 -11.21 -14.79
N HIS A 428 2.63 -10.84 -16.02
CA HIS A 428 3.37 -11.72 -16.92
C HIS A 428 4.85 -11.86 -16.53
N ASP A 429 5.38 -10.93 -15.74
CA ASP A 429 6.75 -10.99 -15.23
C ASP A 429 6.85 -11.70 -13.86
N VAL A 430 5.72 -12.17 -13.31
CA VAL A 430 5.69 -12.91 -12.05
C VAL A 430 6.01 -14.38 -12.31
N ALA A 431 7.23 -14.80 -11.96
CA ALA A 431 7.75 -16.14 -12.27
C ALA A 431 6.83 -17.29 -11.79
N CYS A 432 6.32 -17.24 -10.55
CA CYS A 432 5.48 -18.30 -10.01
C CYS A 432 4.07 -18.39 -10.65
N MET A 433 3.68 -17.38 -11.43
CA MET A 433 2.38 -17.29 -12.08
C MET A 433 2.37 -17.82 -13.51
N GLN A 434 3.53 -18.24 -14.06
CA GLN A 434 3.64 -18.70 -15.46
C GLN A 434 2.62 -19.81 -15.79
N ARG A 435 2.49 -20.84 -14.94
CA ARG A 435 1.56 -21.95 -15.18
C ARG A 435 0.08 -21.55 -15.06
N ILE A 436 -0.26 -20.67 -14.12
CA ILE A 436 -1.63 -20.13 -14.05
C ILE A 436 -1.94 -19.29 -15.28
N ASN A 437 -1.01 -18.44 -15.74
CA ASN A 437 -1.19 -17.64 -16.95
C ASN A 437 -1.37 -18.50 -18.21
N GLU A 438 -0.68 -19.65 -18.29
CA GLU A 438 -0.79 -20.59 -19.41
C GLU A 438 -2.11 -21.38 -19.37
N ASN A 439 -2.50 -21.92 -18.22
CA ASN A 439 -3.67 -22.79 -18.08
C ASN A 439 -4.98 -22.03 -17.89
N HIS A 440 -4.91 -20.83 -17.33
CA HIS A 440 -6.04 -19.97 -16.98
C HIS A 440 -5.72 -18.51 -17.36
N PRO A 441 -5.57 -18.23 -18.66
CA PRO A 441 -5.15 -16.92 -19.14
C PRO A 441 -6.13 -15.83 -18.70
N ILE A 442 -5.57 -14.65 -18.42
CA ILE A 442 -6.32 -13.45 -18.07
C ILE A 442 -5.83 -12.28 -18.90
N ASP A 443 -6.75 -11.40 -19.29
CA ASP A 443 -6.41 -10.14 -19.94
C ASP A 443 -5.72 -9.20 -18.94
N ALA A 444 -4.76 -8.41 -19.44
CA ALA A 444 -4.05 -7.42 -18.64
C ALA A 444 -3.87 -6.09 -19.39
N ILE A 445 -3.94 -4.98 -18.67
CA ILE A 445 -3.71 -3.63 -19.19
C ILE A 445 -2.46 -3.06 -18.53
N GLY A 446 -1.42 -2.82 -19.34
CA GLY A 446 -0.14 -2.31 -18.84
C GLY A 446 0.49 -3.17 -17.74
N GLY A 447 0.27 -4.49 -17.80
CA GLY A 447 0.73 -5.48 -16.83
C GLY A 447 -0.23 -5.73 -15.65
N LEU A 448 -1.32 -4.99 -15.52
CA LEU A 448 -2.32 -5.20 -14.47
C LEU A 448 -3.43 -6.16 -14.94
N PRO A 449 -3.64 -7.31 -14.27
CA PRO A 449 -4.65 -8.29 -14.65
C PRO A 449 -6.09 -7.81 -14.37
N LYS A 450 -7.03 -8.14 -15.27
CA LYS A 450 -8.46 -7.86 -15.14
C LYS A 450 -9.16 -8.84 -14.17
N ILE A 451 -8.85 -8.72 -12.88
CA ILE A 451 -9.42 -9.56 -11.80
C ILE A 451 -10.85 -9.15 -11.43
N THR A 452 -11.53 -9.95 -10.60
CA THR A 452 -12.87 -9.66 -10.07
C THR A 452 -12.86 -8.51 -9.05
N GLU A 453 -14.04 -7.99 -8.68
CA GLU A 453 -14.19 -6.92 -7.67
C GLU A 453 -13.69 -7.30 -6.27
N ASP A 454 -13.73 -8.60 -5.96
CA ASP A 454 -13.23 -9.18 -4.71
C ASP A 454 -11.74 -9.54 -4.77
N LEU A 455 -11.05 -9.09 -5.83
CA LEU A 455 -9.62 -9.27 -6.10
C LEU A 455 -9.20 -10.71 -6.42
N MET A 456 -10.16 -11.54 -6.83
CA MET A 456 -9.96 -12.94 -7.23
C MET A 456 -9.65 -13.04 -8.73
N TRP A 457 -8.79 -13.97 -9.12
CA TRP A 457 -8.32 -14.21 -10.49
C TRP A 457 -9.47 -14.38 -11.48
N HIS A 458 -10.40 -15.26 -11.13
CA HIS A 458 -11.65 -15.54 -11.85
C HIS A 458 -12.65 -16.10 -10.83
N GLU A 459 -13.96 -16.05 -11.12
CA GLU A 459 -15.02 -16.57 -10.21
C GLU A 459 -14.81 -18.05 -9.80
N ASP A 460 -14.16 -18.84 -10.65
CA ASP A 460 -13.90 -20.28 -10.42
C ASP A 460 -12.49 -20.59 -9.90
N ILE A 461 -11.62 -19.58 -9.77
CA ILE A 461 -10.20 -19.75 -9.44
C ILE A 461 -9.90 -18.90 -8.20
N PRO A 462 -9.88 -19.49 -6.99
CA PRO A 462 -9.76 -18.77 -5.72
C PRO A 462 -8.32 -18.35 -5.39
N LEU A 463 -7.68 -17.73 -6.38
CA LEU A 463 -6.40 -17.04 -6.30
C LEU A 463 -6.67 -15.54 -6.19
N PHE A 464 -6.17 -14.89 -5.16
CA PHE A 464 -6.38 -13.48 -4.88
C PHE A 464 -5.11 -12.68 -5.11
N LEU A 465 -5.25 -11.47 -5.65
CA LEU A 465 -4.14 -10.52 -5.83
C LEU A 465 -4.32 -9.32 -4.90
N THR A 466 -3.23 -8.87 -4.28
CA THR A 466 -3.22 -7.62 -3.51
C THR A 466 -1.98 -6.78 -3.88
N GLY A 467 -1.94 -5.54 -3.42
CA GLY A 467 -0.85 -4.63 -3.74
C GLY A 467 -0.96 -4.07 -5.17
N GLY A 468 0.17 -3.80 -5.81
CA GLY A 468 0.23 -3.11 -7.11
C GLY A 468 -0.48 -3.85 -8.26
N LEU A 469 -0.50 -5.19 -8.22
CA LEU A 469 -1.19 -6.03 -9.23
C LEU A 469 -2.72 -5.91 -9.15
N ALA A 470 -3.28 -5.51 -8.00
CA ALA A 470 -4.72 -5.28 -7.82
C ALA A 470 -5.14 -3.83 -8.14
N GLY A 471 -4.27 -3.06 -8.80
CA GLY A 471 -4.48 -1.63 -9.07
C GLY A 471 -5.79 -1.29 -9.79
N LEU A 472 -6.24 -2.13 -10.73
CA LEU A 472 -7.50 -1.93 -11.47
C LEU A 472 -8.76 -1.99 -10.60
N ARG A 473 -8.66 -2.48 -9.35
CA ARG A 473 -9.79 -2.57 -8.40
C ARG A 473 -9.57 -1.71 -7.15
N LEU A 474 -8.34 -1.66 -6.65
CA LEU A 474 -7.97 -0.91 -5.44
C LEU A 474 -7.66 0.57 -5.71
N GLY A 475 -7.41 0.97 -6.95
CA GLY A 475 -7.12 2.35 -7.30
C GLY A 475 -5.66 2.77 -7.05
N PRO A 476 -5.35 4.08 -7.11
CA PRO A 476 -3.97 4.58 -7.15
C PRO A 476 -3.10 4.25 -5.94
N GLY A 477 -3.71 4.00 -4.78
CA GLY A 477 -3.02 3.60 -3.55
C GLY A 477 -2.73 2.10 -3.41
N ALA A 478 -3.06 1.29 -4.42
CA ALA A 478 -2.98 -0.18 -4.35
C ALA A 478 -1.58 -0.69 -4.00
N GLY A 479 -0.52 -0.09 -4.56
CA GLY A 479 0.87 -0.48 -4.31
C GLY A 479 1.44 -0.01 -2.97
N ASN A 480 0.63 0.62 -2.12
CA ASN A 480 1.03 1.33 -0.92
C ASN A 480 0.38 0.71 0.32
N LEU A 481 0.74 1.19 1.50
CA LEU A 481 0.08 0.78 2.76
C LEU A 481 -1.44 1.08 2.78
N ALA A 482 -1.89 2.07 2.01
CA ALA A 482 -3.31 2.36 1.81
C ALA A 482 -4.07 1.19 1.17
N GLY A 483 -3.49 0.60 0.12
CA GLY A 483 -4.06 -0.55 -0.60
C GLY A 483 -3.99 -1.84 0.20
N ALA A 484 -2.99 -2.00 1.08
CA ALA A 484 -2.79 -3.20 1.89
C ALA A 484 -4.04 -3.55 2.73
N ARG A 485 -4.55 -2.58 3.51
CA ARG A 485 -5.73 -2.79 4.36
C ARG A 485 -7.01 -2.99 3.55
N GLN A 486 -7.24 -2.16 2.53
CA GLN A 486 -8.44 -2.28 1.69
C GLN A 486 -8.48 -3.62 0.92
N GLY A 487 -7.34 -4.07 0.40
CA GLY A 487 -7.22 -5.36 -0.27
C GLY A 487 -7.45 -6.51 0.70
N ALA A 488 -6.83 -6.47 1.88
CA ALA A 488 -7.02 -7.48 2.92
C ALA A 488 -8.48 -7.64 3.31
N GLU A 489 -9.23 -6.54 3.42
CA GLU A 489 -10.66 -6.57 3.74
C GLU A 489 -11.45 -7.34 2.68
N ARG A 490 -11.37 -6.96 1.40
CA ARG A 490 -12.10 -7.64 0.31
C ARG A 490 -11.75 -9.13 0.22
N ILE A 491 -10.47 -9.46 0.30
CA ILE A 491 -9.97 -10.84 0.20
C ILE A 491 -10.50 -11.71 1.34
N ALA A 492 -10.41 -11.24 2.59
CA ALA A 492 -10.86 -12.02 3.73
C ALA A 492 -12.37 -12.29 3.67
N TRP A 493 -13.18 -11.32 3.26
CA TRP A 493 -14.62 -11.52 3.09
C TRP A 493 -14.94 -12.60 2.05
N LYS A 494 -14.26 -12.58 0.90
CA LYS A 494 -14.51 -13.57 -0.16
C LYS A 494 -14.01 -14.97 0.21
N ILE A 495 -12.86 -15.07 0.88
CA ILE A 495 -12.38 -16.34 1.44
C ILE A 495 -13.39 -16.90 2.44
N ASP A 496 -14.00 -16.06 3.28
CA ASP A 496 -14.98 -16.49 4.27
C ASP A 496 -16.26 -17.05 3.64
N GLU A 497 -16.69 -16.47 2.52
CA GLU A 497 -17.78 -16.95 1.68
C GLU A 497 -17.43 -18.32 1.05
N LEU A 498 -16.29 -18.43 0.38
CA LEU A 498 -15.86 -19.64 -0.34
C LEU A 498 -15.64 -20.84 0.56
N LEU A 499 -15.06 -20.62 1.75
CA LEU A 499 -14.80 -21.69 2.71
C LEU A 499 -16.04 -22.09 3.53
N GLY A 500 -17.20 -21.50 3.26
CA GLY A 500 -18.44 -21.79 3.98
C GLY A 500 -18.42 -21.36 5.46
N THR A 501 -17.43 -20.55 5.85
CA THR A 501 -17.34 -19.98 7.21
C THR A 501 -18.32 -18.83 7.43
N SER A 502 -18.97 -18.35 6.36
CA SER A 502 -20.25 -17.64 6.45
C SER A 502 -21.33 -18.61 6.92
N GLN A 503 -21.54 -18.75 8.23
CA GLN A 503 -22.56 -19.65 8.81
C GLN A 503 -23.95 -19.41 8.22
N GLY A 504 -24.35 -20.19 7.22
CA GLY A 504 -25.72 -20.37 6.73
C GLY A 504 -25.80 -20.36 5.20
N GLY A 505 -26.12 -21.53 4.64
CA GLY A 505 -26.32 -21.79 3.22
C GLY A 505 -27.50 -21.04 2.60
N PRO A 506 -27.75 -21.24 1.29
CA PRO A 506 -28.77 -20.52 0.56
C PRO A 506 -30.16 -20.90 1.10
N LEU A 507 -30.90 -19.92 1.64
CA LEU A 507 -32.34 -20.06 1.84
C LEU A 507 -33.01 -19.83 0.49
N ASN A 508 -33.71 -20.86 0.02
CA ASN A 508 -34.57 -20.83 -1.16
C ASN A 508 -35.45 -19.57 -1.16
N ALA A 509 -35.32 -18.78 -2.23
CA ALA A 509 -36.12 -17.59 -2.49
C ALA A 509 -37.51 -17.96 -3.02
N GLU A 510 -38.24 -18.83 -2.34
CA GLU A 510 -39.64 -19.13 -2.66
C GLU A 510 -40.36 -19.56 -1.38
N GLN A 511 -40.78 -18.61 -0.53
CA GLN A 511 -41.98 -18.78 0.34
C GLN A 511 -42.34 -17.61 1.26
N VAL A 512 -41.63 -16.47 1.24
CA VAL A 512 -42.01 -15.33 2.11
C VAL A 512 -42.68 -14.23 1.30
N ASN A 513 -43.88 -14.50 0.77
CA ASN A 513 -44.79 -13.43 0.38
C ASN A 513 -46.25 -13.87 0.36
N LYS A 514 -46.79 -14.17 1.54
CA LYS A 514 -48.22 -14.04 1.85
C LYS A 514 -48.31 -13.47 3.26
N ASP A 515 -49.19 -12.50 3.42
CA ASP A 515 -49.57 -11.85 4.70
C ASP A 515 -48.81 -10.58 5.09
N LEU A 516 -48.99 -9.52 4.30
CA LEU A 516 -49.05 -8.15 4.82
C LEU A 516 -50.18 -7.36 4.14
N PRO A 517 -51.07 -6.66 4.87
CA PRO A 517 -52.18 -5.92 4.30
C PRO A 517 -51.71 -4.55 3.75
N ARG A 518 -52.20 -4.18 2.55
CA ARG A 518 -51.93 -2.88 1.90
C ARG A 518 -52.69 -1.74 2.61
N PRO A 519 -52.05 -0.58 2.88
CA PRO A 519 -52.78 0.59 3.34
C PRO A 519 -53.38 1.36 2.17
N SER A 520 -54.65 1.77 2.34
CA SER A 520 -55.43 2.61 1.44
C SER A 520 -54.96 4.08 1.49
N ALA A 521 -54.94 4.72 0.31
CA ALA A 521 -54.60 6.12 0.14
C ALA A 521 -55.77 7.04 0.52
N THR A 522 -55.62 7.81 1.60
CA THR A 522 -56.32 9.09 1.84
C THR A 522 -55.67 9.81 3.03
N SER A 523 -55.02 10.94 2.80
CA SER A 523 -54.68 11.87 3.89
C SER A 523 -54.76 13.32 3.42
N THR A 524 -55.57 14.10 4.13
CA THR A 524 -55.91 15.52 3.93
C THR A 524 -54.79 16.48 4.36
N PRO A 525 -54.86 17.78 3.97
CA PRO A 525 -53.73 18.73 4.03
C PRO A 525 -53.29 19.17 5.43
N GLN A 526 -54.04 18.85 6.50
CA GLN A 526 -53.76 19.31 7.85
C GLN A 526 -52.72 18.44 8.61
N THR A 527 -52.42 17.24 8.13
CA THR A 527 -51.42 16.35 8.78
C THR A 527 -49.97 16.72 8.43
N ARG A 528 -49.75 17.58 7.44
CA ARG A 528 -48.40 17.97 6.98
C ARG A 528 -47.74 19.05 7.84
N ALA A 529 -48.53 19.86 8.56
CA ALA A 529 -48.01 20.92 9.42
C ALA A 529 -47.57 20.42 10.81
N ALA A 530 -48.22 19.37 11.34
CA ALA A 530 -47.82 18.74 12.61
C ALA A 530 -46.51 17.94 12.45
N LEU A 531 -46.32 17.24 11.32
CA LEU A 531 -45.10 16.48 11.01
C LEU A 531 -43.85 17.34 10.72
N LEU A 532 -44.03 18.65 10.50
CA LEU A 532 -42.92 19.60 10.32
C LEU A 532 -42.45 20.23 11.63
N LYS A 533 -43.24 20.18 12.70
CA LYS A 533 -42.81 20.64 14.03
C LYS A 533 -41.96 19.60 14.76
N ASP A 534 -42.28 18.31 14.64
CA ASP A 534 -41.51 17.22 15.26
C ASP A 534 -40.18 16.89 14.55
N ARG A 535 -39.99 17.33 13.30
CA ARG A 535 -38.70 17.16 12.60
C ARG A 535 -37.60 18.14 13.05
N ASN A 536 -37.95 19.17 13.82
CA ASN A 536 -36.97 20.13 14.35
C ASN A 536 -36.44 19.77 15.75
N GLU A 537 -36.98 18.74 16.41
CA GLU A 537 -36.50 18.30 17.74
C GLU A 537 -35.53 17.11 17.69
N PHE A 538 -35.30 16.48 16.52
CA PHE A 538 -34.38 15.34 16.38
C PHE A 538 -33.16 15.59 15.46
N THR A 539 -32.95 16.82 15.00
CA THR A 539 -31.66 17.24 14.45
C THR A 539 -30.91 18.01 15.51
N GLY A 540 -30.22 17.29 16.39
CA GLY A 540 -29.32 17.87 17.38
C GLY A 540 -28.24 18.70 16.69
N SER A 541 -28.36 20.02 16.82
CA SER A 541 -27.29 20.97 16.58
C SER A 541 -26.09 20.59 17.44
N PHE A 542 -24.88 20.62 16.85
CA PHE A 542 -23.57 20.35 17.46
C PHE A 542 -23.19 21.28 18.63
N ALA A 543 -24.11 22.14 19.11
CA ALA A 543 -23.88 23.09 20.20
C ALA A 543 -24.06 22.48 21.61
N ASN A 544 -24.77 21.36 21.77
CA ASN A 544 -25.14 20.83 23.10
C ASN A 544 -24.19 19.75 23.68
N GLN A 545 -23.00 19.56 23.10
CA GLN A 545 -22.02 18.57 23.59
C GLN A 545 -20.83 19.18 24.35
N PHE A 546 -20.78 20.50 24.54
CA PHE A 546 -19.70 21.17 25.28
C PHE A 546 -20.09 21.74 26.66
N GLU A 547 -21.37 21.63 27.06
CA GLU A 547 -21.81 22.06 28.40
C GLU A 547 -21.64 21.00 29.50
N ALA A 548 -21.28 19.76 29.14
CA ALA A 548 -21.10 18.66 30.11
C ALA A 548 -19.65 18.51 30.62
N LEU A 549 -18.75 19.45 30.29
CA LEU A 549 -17.32 19.40 30.66
C LEU A 549 -16.78 20.68 31.32
N SER A 550 -17.63 21.67 31.64
CA SER A 550 -17.23 22.79 32.49
C SER A 550 -17.36 22.40 33.96
N MET A 551 -16.27 21.90 34.54
CA MET A 551 -16.06 22.00 36.00
C MET A 551 -16.00 23.50 36.33
N GLN A 552 -16.96 23.98 37.12
CA GLN A 552 -16.88 25.31 37.73
C GLN A 552 -15.89 25.23 38.90
N ASP A 553 -14.78 25.94 38.77
CA ASP A 553 -14.06 26.49 39.91
C ASP A 553 -14.93 27.61 40.48
N ASP A 554 -15.39 27.47 41.73
CA ASP A 554 -15.86 28.62 42.52
C ASP A 554 -14.84 28.89 43.63
N GLU A 555 -14.27 30.09 43.56
CA GLU A 555 -13.37 30.71 44.53
C GLU A 555 -14.07 31.00 45.87
N VAL A 556 -13.30 30.78 46.94
CA VAL A 556 -13.14 31.61 48.15
C VAL A 556 -14.07 32.82 48.28
N VAL A 557 -14.97 32.76 49.29
CA VAL A 557 -15.00 33.70 50.44
C VAL A 557 -15.26 32.91 51.71
#